data_AF-A0A1A8PLB9-F1
#
_entry.id   AF-A0A1A8PLB9-F1
#
_cell.length_a   1.000
_cell.length_b   1.000
_cell.length_c   1.000
_cell.angle_alpha   90.00
_cell.angle_beta   90.00
_cell.angle_gamma   90.00
#
_symmetry.space_group_name_H-M   'P 1'
#
loop_
_entity.id
_entity.type
_entity.pdbx_description
1 polymer ?
#
loop_
_entity_poly.entity_id
_entity_poly.type
_entity_poly.pdbx_seq_one_letter_code
_entity_poly.pdbx_strand_id
1 'polypeptide(L)' 'QQVNIHVLDENDNPPVFNQTEYHTSVREDAPTGSAICQVHATDRDLADNGRISYEINRRQSDPNHVFP' A
#
# COMPACT_ATOMS: atom_id res chain seq x y z
N GLN A 1 3.33 42.29 -23.56
CA GLN A 1 4.27 41.19 -23.33
C GLN A 1 3.56 40.16 -22.45
N GLN A 2 3.54 38.88 -22.83
CA GLN A 2 2.91 37.80 -22.08
C GLN A 2 3.99 37.02 -21.32
N VAL A 3 3.72 36.69 -20.06
CA VAL A 3 4.60 35.88 -19.21
C VAL A 3 3.87 34.58 -18.91
N ASN A 4 4.50 33.45 -19.20
CA ASN A 4 3.99 32.13 -18.85
C ASN A 4 4.73 31.63 -17.62
N ILE A 5 3.97 31.15 -16.63
CA ILE A 5 4.49 30.56 -15.40
C ILE A 5 4.02 29.11 -15.39
N HIS A 6 4.94 28.19 -15.16
CA HIS A 6 4.67 26.77 -14.97
C HIS A 6 4.89 26.42 -13.51
N VAL A 7 3.88 25.82 -12.88
CA VAL A 7 4.03 25.23 -11.54
C VAL A 7 4.49 23.80 -11.75
N LEU A 8 5.61 23.44 -11.12
CA LEU A 8 6.15 22.09 -11.12
C LEU A 8 5.60 21.33 -9.91
N ASP A 9 5.47 20.02 -10.08
CA ASP A 9 5.07 19.09 -9.03
C ASP A 9 6.25 18.81 -8.08
N GLU A 10 5.98 18.77 -6.79
CA GLU A 10 6.93 18.34 -5.76
C GLU A 10 6.36 17.11 -5.07
N ASN A 11 7.22 16.20 -4.59
CA ASN A 11 6.78 15.00 -3.88
C ASN A 11 6.41 15.34 -2.43
N ASP A 12 5.21 15.87 -2.22
CA ASP A 12 4.72 16.33 -0.93
C ASP A 12 3.45 15.61 -0.44
N ASN A 13 2.93 14.66 -1.21
CA ASN A 13 1.79 13.83 -0.82
C ASN A 13 2.22 12.38 -0.63
N PRO A 14 2.38 11.87 0.62
CA PRO A 14 2.75 10.47 0.81
C PRO A 14 1.64 9.51 0.38
N PRO A 15 1.95 8.26 -0.02
CA PRO A 15 0.95 7.24 -0.30
C PRO A 15 0.06 6.95 0.91
N VAL A 16 -1.26 6.95 0.71
CA VAL A 16 -2.26 6.68 1.75
C VAL A 16 -3.09 5.47 1.39
N PHE A 17 -3.12 4.46 2.28
CA PHE A 17 -4.01 3.30 2.14
C PHE A 17 -5.48 3.68 2.30
N ASN A 18 -6.36 2.99 1.57
CA ASN A 18 -7.81 3.21 1.62
C ASN A 18 -8.43 2.86 2.98
N GLN A 19 -7.76 2.02 3.77
CA GLN A 19 -8.20 1.58 5.09
C GLN A 19 -7.01 1.62 6.05
N THR A 20 -7.29 1.92 7.32
CA THR A 20 -6.30 1.88 8.41
C THR A 20 -5.97 0.45 8.83
N GLU A 21 -6.91 -0.48 8.66
CA GLU A 21 -6.76 -1.90 8.97
C GLU A 21 -7.47 -2.75 7.91
N TYR A 22 -6.89 -3.91 7.62
CA TYR A 22 -7.46 -4.92 6.72
C TYR A 22 -7.62 -6.23 7.47
N HIS A 23 -8.86 -6.67 7.64
CA HIS A 23 -9.20 -7.94 8.29
C HIS A 23 -9.63 -8.94 7.23
N THR A 24 -9.03 -10.13 7.22
CA THR A 24 -9.38 -11.22 6.30
C THR A 24 -9.20 -12.56 7.00
N SER A 25 -9.87 -13.58 6.51
CA SER A 25 -9.76 -14.94 7.02
C SER A 25 -9.54 -15.89 5.85
N VAL A 26 -8.62 -16.83 6.04
CA VAL A 26 -8.25 -17.82 5.04
C VAL A 26 -8.46 -19.20 5.64
N ARG A 27 -9.01 -20.12 4.85
CA ARG A 27 -9.18 -21.51 5.29
C ARG A 27 -7.81 -22.22 5.35
N GLU A 28 -7.68 -23.15 6.29
CA GLU A 28 -6.45 -23.95 6.45
C GLU A 28 -6.12 -24.80 5.21
N ASP A 29 -7.14 -25.23 4.47
CA ASP A 29 -7.02 -26.05 3.26
C ASP A 29 -6.89 -25.21 1.98
N ALA A 30 -6.71 -23.89 2.10
CA ALA A 30 -6.52 -23.02 0.95
C ALA A 30 -5.25 -23.41 0.17
N PRO A 31 -5.33 -23.59 -1.17
CA PRO A 31 -4.19 -23.98 -1.96
C PRO A 31 -3.12 -22.87 -2.02
N THR A 32 -1.87 -23.26 -2.25
CA THR A 32 -0.77 -22.31 -2.48
C THR A 32 -1.09 -21.38 -3.65
N GLY A 33 -0.84 -20.08 -3.47
CA GLY A 33 -1.17 -19.04 -4.45
C GLY A 33 -2.58 -18.47 -4.30
N SER A 34 -3.35 -18.90 -3.29
CA SER A 34 -4.63 -18.27 -2.95
C SER A 34 -4.44 -16.78 -2.65
N ALA A 35 -5.27 -15.93 -3.27
CA ALA A 35 -5.33 -14.52 -2.94
C ALA A 35 -5.95 -14.35 -1.55
N ILE A 36 -5.28 -13.59 -0.68
CA ILE A 36 -5.68 -13.40 0.74
C ILE A 36 -6.48 -12.11 0.91
N CYS A 37 -5.87 -10.99 0.52
CA CYS A 37 -6.51 -9.68 0.42
C CYS A 37 -5.78 -8.85 -0.61
N GLN A 38 -6.45 -7.83 -1.13
CA GLN A 38 -5.85 -6.81 -1.96
C GLN A 38 -5.89 -5.49 -1.19
N VAL A 39 -4.72 -4.89 -0.97
CA VAL A 39 -4.60 -3.55 -0.40
C VAL A 39 -4.48 -2.53 -1.52
N HIS A 40 -4.95 -1.32 -1.26
CA HIS A 40 -4.84 -0.21 -2.20
C HIS A 40 -4.40 1.04 -1.47
N ALA A 41 -3.49 1.78 -2.10
CA ALA A 41 -3.02 3.08 -1.65
C ALA A 41 -3.08 4.08 -2.80
N THR A 42 -3.26 5.35 -2.47
CA THR A 42 -3.32 6.46 -3.41
C THR A 42 -2.33 7.53 -3.02
N ASP A 43 -1.75 8.15 -4.03
CA ASP A 43 -0.82 9.25 -3.92
C ASP A 43 -1.29 10.33 -4.91
N ARG A 44 -1.24 11.59 -4.50
CA ARG A 44 -1.79 12.72 -5.27
C ARG A 44 -0.74 13.41 -6.14
N ASP A 45 0.53 13.05 -5.99
CA ASP A 45 1.61 13.63 -6.77
C ASP A 45 1.58 13.13 -8.21
N LEU A 46 2.21 13.90 -9.11
CA LEU A 46 2.17 13.61 -10.53
C LEU A 46 3.28 12.62 -10.93
N ALA A 47 2.96 11.79 -11.93
CA ALA A 47 3.91 10.88 -12.58
C ALA A 47 4.72 10.01 -11.58
N ASP A 48 6.04 10.12 -11.59
CA ASP A 48 6.92 9.29 -10.76
C ASP A 48 6.86 9.65 -9.28
N ASN A 49 6.49 10.88 -8.93
CA ASN A 49 6.32 11.28 -7.52
C ASN A 49 5.17 10.50 -6.88
N GLY A 50 4.08 10.27 -7.63
CA GLY A 50 2.93 9.46 -7.19
C GLY A 50 3.07 7.95 -7.42
N ARG A 51 4.27 7.45 -7.76
CA ARG A 51 4.48 6.02 -8.07
C ARG A 51 4.61 5.20 -6.79
N ILE A 52 3.64 4.30 -6.58
CA ILE A 52 3.55 3.49 -5.36
C ILE A 52 4.22 2.11 -5.54
N SER A 53 4.99 1.69 -4.54
CA SER A 53 5.50 0.32 -4.37
C SER A 53 5.05 -0.26 -3.03
N TYR A 54 4.66 -1.54 -3.02
CA TYR A 54 4.17 -2.23 -1.83
C TYR A 54 5.20 -3.22 -1.28
N GLU A 55 5.34 -3.26 0.05
CA GLU A 55 6.16 -4.24 0.76
C GLU A 55 5.44 -4.69 2.04
N ILE A 56 5.58 -5.96 2.41
CA ILE A 56 5.10 -6.48 3.69
C ILE A 56 6.23 -6.38 4.71
N ASN A 57 6.06 -5.53 5.72
CA ASN A 57 7.00 -5.47 6.83
C ASN A 57 6.84 -6.69 7.75
N ARG A 58 7.88 -7.51 7.91
CA ARG A 58 7.87 -8.62 8.89
C ARG A 58 8.05 -8.08 10.32
N ARG A 59 7.03 -7.44 10.87
CA ARG A 59 6.97 -7.10 12.30
C ARG A 59 5.62 -7.54 12.86
N GLN A 60 5.61 -8.79 13.34
CA GLN A 60 4.92 -9.34 14.51
C GLN A 60 4.59 -10.81 14.22
N SER A 61 5.60 -11.68 14.35
CA SER A 61 5.33 -13.04 14.79
C SER A 61 4.88 -12.92 16.24
N ASP A 62 3.59 -13.09 16.52
CA ASP A 62 3.15 -13.35 17.89
C ASP A 62 3.89 -14.63 18.35
N PRO A 63 4.80 -14.55 19.33
CA PRO A 63 5.57 -15.71 19.78
C PRO A 63 4.69 -16.80 20.41
N ASN A 64 3.41 -16.52 20.68
CA ASN A 64 2.43 -17.47 21.22
C ASN A 64 1.45 -18.00 20.17
N HIS A 65 1.53 -17.60 18.89
CA HIS A 65 0.73 -18.20 17.83
C HIS A 65 1.37 -19.50 17.35
N VAL A 66 1.22 -20.55 18.16
CA VAL A 66 1.55 -21.91 17.76
C VAL A 66 0.45 -22.37 16.80
N PHE A 67 0.77 -22.45 15.51
CA PHE A 67 -0.05 -23.22 14.58
C PHE A 67 -0.07 -24.68 15.07
N PRO A 68 -1.23 -25.29 15.37
CA PRO A 68 -1.31 -26.71 15.70
C PRO A 68 -0.82 -27.60 14.56
#